data_AF-A0A4Q6BQM0-F1
#
_entry.id   AF-A0A4Q6BQM0-F1
#
_cell.length_a   1.000
_cell.length_b   1.000
_cell.length_c   1.000
_cell.angle_alpha   90.00
_cell.angle_beta   90.00
_cell.angle_gamma   90.00
#
_symmetry.space_group_name_H-M   'P 1'
#
loop_
_entity.id
_entity.type
_entity.pdbx_description
1 polymer ?
#
loop_
_entity_poly.entity_id
_entity_poly.type
_entity_poly.pdbx_seq_one_letter_code
_entity_poly.pdbx_strand_id
1 'polypeptide(L)'
;MILATKLVAPEESFYTYKMARVSLKSLLPALDLRSLILFRQSLAIVVLFDLLIRLGGFNDFYTDEGFLPRSLMITNTNRFSFHLASGNVAFVGMLFALQFYFAIQLFRGVHTRLSTIATW
;
A
#
# COMPACT_ATOMS: atom_id res chain seq x y z
N MET A 1 7.51 32.04 -51.94
CA MET A 1 8.22 30.77 -51.65
C MET A 1 7.86 30.29 -50.24
N ILE A 2 6.58 30.01 -49.97
CA ILE A 2 6.15 29.27 -48.77
C ILE A 2 5.05 28.33 -49.26
N LEU A 3 5.45 27.37 -50.09
CA LEU A 3 4.58 26.35 -50.67
C LEU A 3 5.20 24.98 -50.40
N ALA A 4 5.51 24.70 -49.13
CA ALA A 4 6.11 23.44 -48.68
C ALA A 4 5.55 22.97 -47.32
N THR A 5 4.31 23.31 -46.98
CA THR A 5 3.65 22.90 -45.72
C THR A 5 2.23 22.41 -45.96
N LYS A 6 2.06 21.61 -47.01
CA LYS A 6 1.08 20.53 -47.01
C LYS A 6 1.88 19.24 -47.24
N LEU A 7 1.40 18.14 -46.68
CA LEU A 7 1.88 16.75 -46.83
C LEU A 7 2.68 16.14 -45.65
N VAL A 8 2.34 16.48 -44.40
CA VAL A 8 2.37 15.43 -43.35
C VAL A 8 0.96 14.84 -43.31
N ALA A 9 0.84 13.55 -43.62
CA ALA A 9 -0.42 12.88 -43.88
C ALA A 9 -1.40 13.00 -42.70
N PRO A 10 -2.69 13.31 -42.92
CA PRO A 10 -3.69 13.42 -41.86
C PRO A 10 -3.98 12.07 -41.15
N GLU A 11 -3.56 10.94 -41.71
CA GLU A 11 -3.73 9.62 -41.07
C GLU A 11 -2.83 9.44 -39.83
N GLU A 12 -1.60 9.95 -39.80
CA GLU A 12 -0.71 9.80 -38.64
C GLU A 12 -1.24 10.57 -37.41
N SER A 13 -1.87 11.72 -37.65
CA SER A 13 -2.59 12.45 -36.61
C SER A 13 -3.76 11.62 -36.07
N PHE A 14 -4.47 10.91 -36.96
CA PHE A 14 -5.63 10.07 -36.64
C PHE A 14 -5.35 8.95 -35.65
N TYR A 15 -4.21 8.25 -35.82
CA TYR A 15 -3.80 7.21 -34.88
C TYR A 15 -3.36 7.80 -33.54
N THR A 16 -2.70 8.97 -33.55
CA THR A 16 -2.19 9.62 -32.33
C THR A 16 -3.30 10.02 -31.36
N TYR A 17 -4.43 10.56 -31.84
CA TYR A 17 -5.54 10.92 -30.95
C TYR A 17 -6.47 9.76 -30.58
N LYS A 18 -6.56 8.72 -31.41
CA LYS A 18 -7.38 7.53 -31.11
C LYS A 18 -6.74 6.69 -30.00
N MET A 19 -5.41 6.72 -29.91
CA MET A 19 -4.64 6.15 -28.80
C MET A 19 -4.74 6.96 -27.49
N ALA A 20 -5.02 8.27 -27.57
CA ALA A 20 -5.08 9.15 -26.39
C ALA A 20 -6.33 8.95 -25.51
N ARG A 21 -7.33 8.19 -25.98
CA ARG A 21 -8.55 7.83 -25.21
C ARG A 21 -8.74 6.31 -25.17
N VAL A 22 -7.73 5.58 -24.71
CA VAL A 22 -8.00 4.19 -24.27
C VAL A 22 -8.86 4.26 -23.01
N SER A 23 -10.12 3.87 -23.15
CA SER A 23 -11.04 3.78 -22.02
C SER A 23 -10.55 2.69 -21.08
N LEU A 24 -10.40 2.97 -19.78
CA LEU A 24 -9.99 1.96 -18.78
C LEU A 24 -10.81 0.67 -18.88
N LYS A 25 -12.09 0.78 -19.29
CA LYS A 25 -12.98 -0.37 -19.51
C LYS A 25 -12.52 -1.31 -20.63
N SER A 26 -11.89 -0.79 -21.69
CA SER A 26 -11.37 -1.62 -22.78
C SER A 26 -10.08 -2.36 -22.43
N LEU A 27 -9.42 -1.99 -21.33
CA LEU A 27 -8.25 -2.68 -20.79
C LEU A 27 -8.60 -3.73 -19.73
N LEU A 28 -9.82 -3.70 -19.17
CA LEU A 28 -10.27 -4.70 -18.18
C LEU A 28 -10.12 -6.16 -18.63
N PRO A 29 -10.40 -6.52 -19.91
CA PRO A 29 -10.20 -7.90 -20.38
C PRO A 29 -8.73 -8.31 -20.48
N ALA A 30 -7.80 -7.34 -20.57
CA ALA A 30 -6.36 -7.60 -20.63
C ALA A 30 -5.73 -7.77 -19.24
N LEU A 31 -6.44 -7.40 -18.17
CA LEU A 31 -5.98 -7.56 -16.79
C LEU A 31 -6.25 -8.98 -16.30
N ASP A 32 -5.18 -9.72 -15.99
CA ASP A 32 -5.30 -11.04 -15.40
C ASP A 32 -5.71 -10.95 -13.91
N LEU A 33 -6.98 -11.26 -13.65
CA LEU A 33 -7.55 -11.30 -12.30
C LEU A 33 -6.86 -12.33 -11.41
N ARG A 34 -6.31 -13.41 -11.97
CA ARG A 34 -5.60 -14.44 -11.18
C ARG A 34 -4.30 -13.87 -10.64
N SER A 35 -3.53 -13.20 -11.49
CA SER A 35 -2.32 -12.47 -11.09
C SER A 35 -2.62 -11.42 -10.01
N LEU A 36 -3.76 -10.72 -10.09
CA LEU A 36 -4.17 -9.75 -9.06
C LEU A 36 -4.45 -10.40 -7.70
N ILE A 37 -5.11 -11.57 -7.69
CA ILE A 37 -5.39 -12.31 -6.45
C ILE A 37 -4.07 -12.76 -5.81
N LEU A 38 -3.17 -13.34 -6.60
CA LEU A 38 -1.86 -13.81 -6.13
C LEU A 38 -1.01 -12.65 -5.58
N PHE A 39 -0.99 -11.51 -6.27
CA PHE A 39 -0.28 -10.32 -5.80
C PHE A 39 -0.78 -9.88 -4.43
N ARG A 40 -2.10 -9.81 -4.24
CA ARG A 40 -2.70 -9.44 -2.95
C ARG A 40 -2.35 -10.43 -1.84
N GLN A 41 -2.48 -11.73 -2.11
CA GLN A 41 -2.15 -12.77 -1.14
C GLN A 41 -0.68 -12.71 -0.73
N SER A 42 0.21 -12.49 -1.70
CA SER A 42 1.66 -12.34 -1.47
C SER A 42 1.96 -11.14 -0.57
N LEU A 43 1.35 -9.98 -0.83
CA LEU A 43 1.48 -8.80 0.03
C LEU A 43 1.00 -9.06 1.45
N ALA A 44 -0.18 -9.68 1.61
CA ALA A 44 -0.72 -10.00 2.91
C ALA A 44 0.17 -10.97 3.69
N ILE A 45 0.76 -11.97 3.02
CA ILE A 45 1.74 -12.88 3.62
C ILE A 45 2.95 -12.09 4.13
N VAL A 46 3.54 -11.22 3.31
CA VAL A 46 4.70 -10.41 3.70
C VAL A 46 4.41 -9.59 4.96
N VAL A 47 3.24 -8.93 5.02
CA VAL A 47 2.82 -8.17 6.20
C VAL A 47 2.66 -9.07 7.43
N LEU A 48 2.00 -10.23 7.29
CA LEU A 48 1.83 -11.16 8.40
C LEU A 48 3.19 -11.65 8.95
N PHE A 49 4.14 -11.98 8.07
CA PHE A 49 5.48 -12.38 8.49
C PHE A 49 6.25 -11.24 9.17
N ASP A 50 6.18 -10.02 8.63
CA ASP A 50 6.79 -8.84 9.25
C ASP A 50 6.22 -8.62 10.68
N LEU A 51 4.90 -8.74 10.85
CA LEU A 51 4.28 -8.61 12.18
C LEU A 51 4.71 -9.72 13.14
N LEU A 52 4.79 -10.98 12.67
CA LEU A 52 5.23 -12.10 13.51
C LEU A 52 6.67 -11.92 13.99
N ILE A 53 7.56 -11.40 13.13
CA ILE A 53 8.94 -11.09 13.50
C ILE A 53 8.96 -9.95 14.54
N ARG A 54 8.18 -8.88 14.31
CA ARG A 54 8.13 -7.72 15.21
C ARG A 54 7.49 -8.01 16.56
N LEU A 55 6.56 -8.96 16.65
CA LEU A 55 5.99 -9.39 17.93
C LEU A 55 7.07 -9.84 18.93
N GLY A 56 8.16 -10.43 18.45
CA GLY A 56 9.26 -10.89 19.31
C GLY A 56 10.00 -9.76 20.06
N GLY A 57 9.98 -8.54 19.54
CA GLY A 57 10.62 -7.37 20.16
C GLY A 57 9.63 -6.25 20.50
N PHE A 58 8.32 -6.54 20.52
CA PHE A 58 7.33 -5.48 20.58
C PHE A 58 7.42 -4.69 21.91
N ASN A 59 7.63 -5.35 23.04
CA ASN A 59 7.79 -4.67 24.33
C ASN A 59 9.04 -3.77 24.30
N ASP A 60 10.17 -4.30 23.82
CA ASP A 60 11.47 -3.62 23.80
C ASP A 60 11.52 -2.34 22.95
N PHE A 61 10.83 -2.34 21.80
CA PHE A 61 10.96 -1.28 20.78
C PHE A 61 9.73 -0.37 20.64
N TYR A 62 8.58 -0.77 21.16
CA TYR A 62 7.33 -0.01 20.95
C TYR A 62 6.69 0.47 22.25
N THR A 63 7.20 0.04 23.41
CA THR A 63 6.65 0.42 24.72
C THR A 63 7.66 1.21 25.54
N ASP A 64 7.17 1.98 26.50
CA ASP A 64 8.03 2.80 27.37
C ASP A 64 8.76 1.96 28.43
N GLU A 65 8.37 0.68 28.61
CA GLU A 65 9.04 -0.29 29.50
C GLU A 65 10.28 -0.93 28.86
N GLY A 66 10.41 -0.80 27.54
CA GLY A 66 11.48 -1.41 26.76
C GLY A 66 12.80 -0.64 26.78
N PHE A 67 13.80 -1.19 26.08
CA PHE A 67 15.13 -0.58 25.94
C PHE A 67 15.11 0.77 25.21
N LEU A 68 14.15 0.97 24.30
CA LEU A 68 14.07 2.18 23.48
C LEU A 68 12.78 2.95 23.79
N PRO A 69 12.77 3.80 24.83
CA PRO A 69 11.58 4.54 25.22
C PRO A 69 11.19 5.57 24.15
N ARG A 70 9.88 5.76 24.01
CA ARG A 70 9.27 6.63 22.99
C ARG A 70 9.73 8.08 23.08
N SER A 71 10.07 8.56 24.27
CA SER A 71 10.55 9.92 24.52
C SER A 71 11.79 10.26 23.68
N LEU A 72 12.72 9.32 23.50
CA LEU A 72 13.92 9.49 22.68
C LEU A 72 13.58 9.60 21.19
N MET A 73 12.53 8.90 20.74
CA MET A 73 12.06 8.97 19.36
C MET A 73 11.37 10.30 19.08
N ILE A 74 10.40 10.71 19.91
CA ILE A 74 9.59 11.92 19.70
C ILE A 74 10.48 13.18 19.63
N THR A 75 11.54 13.26 20.42
CA THR A 75 12.46 14.41 20.39
C THR A 75 13.26 14.50 19.10
N ASN A 76 13.52 13.38 18.42
CA ASN A 76 14.38 13.31 17.23
C ASN A 76 13.61 13.16 15.91
N THR A 77 12.28 13.04 15.94
CA THR A 77 11.47 12.84 14.75
C THR A 77 10.16 13.63 14.79
N ASN A 78 9.84 14.31 13.69
CA ASN A 78 8.53 14.95 13.51
C ASN A 78 7.56 14.06 12.70
N ARG A 79 7.79 12.73 12.71
CA ARG A 79 6.98 11.77 11.97
C ARG A 79 5.78 11.33 12.78
N PHE A 80 4.60 11.44 12.19
CA PHE A 80 3.39 10.89 12.75
C PHE A 80 3.42 9.35 12.66
N SER A 81 3.14 8.68 13.78
CA SER A 81 3.01 7.22 13.86
C SER A 81 2.04 6.86 14.96
N PHE A 82 1.10 5.94 14.69
CA PHE A 82 0.14 5.47 15.68
C PHE A 82 0.83 4.81 16.88
N HIS A 83 1.94 4.11 16.66
CA HIS A 83 2.73 3.50 17.74
C HIS A 83 3.44 4.53 18.62
N LEU A 84 3.60 5.78 18.15
CA LEU A 84 4.11 6.87 18.97
C LEU A 84 2.99 7.63 19.71
N ALA A 85 1.73 7.20 19.64
CA ALA A 85 0.64 7.86 20.38
C ALA A 85 0.63 7.50 21.88
N SER A 86 1.03 6.28 22.23
CA SER A 86 1.14 5.81 23.62
C SER A 86 2.18 4.69 23.70
N GLY A 87 3.00 4.69 24.76
CA GLY A 87 3.96 3.61 25.06
C GLY A 87 3.39 2.50 25.94
N ASN A 88 2.08 2.45 26.15
CA ASN A 88 1.42 1.39 26.91
C ASN A 88 1.41 0.07 26.13
N VAL A 89 1.82 -1.02 26.77
CA VAL A 89 1.87 -2.39 26.22
C VAL A 89 0.52 -2.82 25.61
N ALA A 90 -0.60 -2.57 26.30
CA ALA A 90 -1.93 -2.95 25.83
C ALA A 90 -2.37 -2.12 24.61
N PHE A 91 -2.03 -0.82 24.58
CA PHE A 91 -2.34 0.04 23.43
C PHE A 91 -1.61 -0.43 22.17
N VAL A 92 -0.31 -0.70 22.29
CA VAL A 92 0.48 -1.19 21.17
C VAL A 92 0.05 -2.60 20.75
N GLY A 93 -0.25 -3.48 21.72
CA GLY A 93 -0.80 -4.80 21.45
C GLY A 93 -2.13 -4.74 20.68
N MET A 94 -3.01 -3.80 21.03
CA MET A 94 -4.25 -3.53 20.29
C MET A 94 -3.97 -3.12 18.84
N LEU A 95 -2.98 -2.25 18.59
CA LEU A 95 -2.60 -1.85 17.23
C LEU A 95 -2.07 -3.02 16.41
N PHE A 96 -1.21 -3.87 17.00
CA PHE A 96 -0.72 -5.09 16.34
C PHE A 96 -1.87 -6.04 16.01
N ALA A 97 -2.79 -6.27 16.94
CA ALA A 97 -3.96 -7.12 16.72
C ALA A 97 -4.85 -6.58 15.59
N LEU A 98 -5.06 -5.27 15.54
CA LEU A 98 -5.82 -4.62 14.47
C LEU A 98 -5.14 -4.79 13.11
N GLN A 99 -3.82 -4.61 13.05
CA GLN A 99 -3.05 -4.80 11.83
C GLN A 99 -3.07 -6.27 11.37
N PHE A 100 -2.93 -7.24 12.29
CA PHE A 100 -3.10 -8.66 12.00
C PHE A 100 -4.48 -8.96 11.41
N TYR A 101 -5.54 -8.42 12.02
CA TYR A 101 -6.91 -8.58 11.54
C TYR A 101 -7.06 -8.10 10.09
N PHE A 102 -6.59 -6.88 9.77
CA PHE A 102 -6.69 -6.36 8.42
C PHE A 102 -5.82 -7.11 7.41
N ALA A 103 -4.62 -7.56 7.79
CA ALA A 103 -3.77 -8.38 6.95
C ALA A 103 -4.43 -9.73 6.62
N ILE A 104 -5.12 -10.38 7.57
CA ILE A 104 -5.90 -11.60 7.32
C ILE A 104 -7.05 -11.32 6.35
N GLN A 105 -7.76 -10.20 6.51
CA GLN A 105 -8.85 -9.82 5.61
C GLN A 105 -8.34 -9.53 4.19
N LEU A 106 -7.16 -8.89 4.08
CA LEU A 106 -6.47 -8.66 2.82
C LEU A 106 -6.10 -9.98 2.13
N PHE A 107 -5.54 -10.93 2.88
CA PHE A 107 -5.21 -12.28 2.38
C PHE A 107 -6.43 -13.02 1.85
N ARG A 108 -7.54 -13.01 2.61
CA ARG A 108 -8.82 -13.63 2.23
C ARG A 108 -9.49 -12.92 1.05
N GLY A 109 -9.16 -11.66 0.80
CA GLY A 109 -9.80 -10.85 -0.22
C GLY A 109 -11.21 -10.38 0.16
N VAL A 110 -11.51 -10.29 1.46
CA VAL A 110 -12.79 -9.77 1.97
C VAL A 110 -12.66 -8.25 2.16
N HIS A 111 -13.68 -7.46 1.76
CA HIS A 111 -13.65 -5.99 1.84
C HIS A 111 -12.34 -5.37 1.29
N THR A 112 -11.89 -5.83 0.11
CA THR A 112 -10.56 -5.56 -0.48
C THR A 112 -10.10 -4.10 -0.43
N ARG A 113 -11.00 -3.13 -0.64
CA ARG A 113 -10.67 -1.69 -0.56
C ARG A 113 -10.31 -1.27 0.86
N LEU A 114 -11.12 -1.65 1.83
CA LEU A 114 -10.89 -1.32 3.24
C LEU A 114 -9.65 -2.02 3.76
N SER A 115 -9.50 -3.32 3.49
CA SER A 115 -8.33 -4.08 3.94
C SER A 115 -7.03 -3.55 3.37
N THR A 116 -7.02 -3.08 2.11
CA THR A 116 -5.81 -2.47 1.51
C THR A 116 -5.47 -1.15 2.18
N ILE A 117 -6.46 -0.28 2.43
CA ILE A 117 -6.22 1.04 3.06
C ILE A 117 -5.83 0.88 4.54
N ALA A 118 -6.43 -0.09 5.22
CA ALA A 118 -6.24 -0.33 6.65
C ALA A 118 -5.04 -1.21 6.97
N THR A 119 -4.32 -1.70 5.96
CA THR A 119 -3.01 -2.36 6.15
C THR A 119 -1.94 -1.30 5.89
N TRP A 120 -1.44 -0.68 6.98
CA TRP A 120 -0.43 0.38 6.92
C TRP A 120 1.00 -0.11 7.16
#